data_AF-A0A929HFU7-F1
#
_entry.id   AF-A0A929HFU7-F1
#
_cell.length_a   1.000
_cell.length_b   1.000
_cell.length_c   1.000
_cell.angle_alpha   90.00
_cell.angle_beta   90.00
_cell.angle_gamma   90.00
#
_symmetry.space_group_name_H-M   'P 1'
#
loop_
_entity.id
_entity.type
_entity.pdbx_description
1 polymer ?
#
loop_
_entity_poly.entity_id
_entity_poly.type
_entity_poly.pdbx_seq_one_letter_code
_entity_poly.pdbx_strand_id
1 'polypeptide(L)'
;PGADEEVLLKQVMDTVLETVDVPLCIDTADPLALAAALKGYEGKALINSVNGEERSMEAILPLAKEHGAALIALCMDDDGIPASADARLKVAGKIIERAAKLGIPIEDIVVDPLALTMGADHTAGLLAFQSIEKIVAEFGVNITMGASNISFGMPERKYINATFIAMAIHAGLTCPITNPLEPEVSIAVLAANLSMGRDEYGMTWIKAYRERLKSQGEK
;
A
#
# COMPACT_ATOMS: atom_id res chain seq x y z
N PRO A 1 -13.69 11.49 -15.66
CA PRO A 1 -12.91 12.19 -16.72
C PRO A 1 -13.54 13.55 -17.05
N GLY A 2 -12.92 14.64 -16.59
CA GLY A 2 -13.42 16.02 -16.80
C GLY A 2 -13.98 16.72 -15.57
N ALA A 3 -13.80 16.16 -14.37
CA ALA A 3 -13.96 16.90 -13.12
C ALA A 3 -12.62 17.57 -12.78
N ASP A 4 -12.67 18.75 -12.14
CA ASP A 4 -11.50 19.41 -11.56
C ASP A 4 -11.01 18.57 -10.38
N GLU A 5 -9.92 17.82 -10.60
CA GLU A 5 -9.40 16.84 -9.63
C GLU A 5 -8.95 17.53 -8.34
N GLU A 6 -8.44 18.76 -8.42
CA GLU A 6 -8.06 19.56 -7.25
C GLU A 6 -9.28 19.85 -6.37
N VAL A 7 -10.38 20.28 -6.99
CA VAL A 7 -11.63 20.60 -6.27
C VAL A 7 -12.24 19.35 -5.65
N LEU A 8 -12.31 18.25 -6.40
CA LEU A 8 -12.92 17.02 -5.93
C LEU A 8 -12.10 16.38 -4.80
N LEU A 9 -10.77 16.32 -4.96
CA LEU A 9 -9.87 15.75 -3.95
C LEU A 9 -10.00 16.52 -2.64
N LYS A 10 -10.02 17.85 -2.69
CA LYS A 10 -10.23 18.69 -1.51
C LYS A 10 -11.59 18.40 -0.84
N GLN A 11 -12.68 18.34 -1.61
CA GLN A 11 -14.01 18.06 -1.06
C GLN A 11 -14.08 16.69 -0.37
N VAL A 12 -13.45 15.68 -0.96
CA VAL A 12 -13.37 14.33 -0.38
C VAL A 12 -12.57 14.36 0.92
N MET A 13 -11.41 15.02 0.93
CA MET A 13 -10.58 15.15 2.13
C MET A 13 -11.32 15.85 3.27
N ASP A 14 -11.94 16.99 3.00
CA ASP A 14 -12.73 17.74 4.00
C ASP A 14 -13.83 16.83 4.59
N THR A 15 -14.58 16.13 3.73
CA THR A 15 -15.67 15.22 4.14
C THR A 15 -15.15 14.06 5.01
N VAL A 16 -14.01 13.47 4.65
CA VAL A 16 -13.44 12.36 5.42
C VAL A 16 -12.95 12.86 6.77
N LEU A 17 -12.22 13.97 6.82
CA LEU A 17 -11.66 14.54 8.06
C LEU A 17 -12.72 15.06 9.04
N GLU A 18 -13.93 15.38 8.57
CA GLU A 18 -15.08 15.65 9.44
C GLU A 18 -15.54 14.41 10.23
N THR A 19 -15.21 13.20 9.77
CA THR A 19 -15.74 11.93 10.34
C THR A 19 -14.72 11.09 11.08
N VAL A 20 -13.43 11.22 10.75
CA VAL A 20 -12.35 10.38 11.30
C VAL A 20 -11.09 11.18 11.60
N ASP A 21 -10.36 10.76 12.64
CA ASP A 21 -9.08 11.35 13.04
C ASP A 21 -7.93 10.38 12.70
N VAL A 22 -7.90 9.89 11.45
CA VAL A 22 -6.87 8.97 10.96
C VAL A 22 -6.06 9.63 9.84
N PRO A 23 -4.74 9.32 9.73
CA PRO A 23 -3.93 9.83 8.62
C PRO A 23 -4.50 9.45 7.25
N LEU A 24 -4.40 10.36 6.28
CA LEU A 24 -4.89 10.13 4.92
C LEU A 24 -3.80 9.59 4.00
N CYS A 25 -4.20 8.62 3.19
CA CYS A 25 -3.48 8.21 1.99
C CYS A 25 -4.07 8.97 0.79
N ILE A 26 -3.34 9.98 0.29
CA ILE A 26 -3.79 10.84 -0.81
C ILE A 26 -3.43 10.15 -2.13
N ASP A 27 -4.44 9.72 -2.86
CA ASP A 27 -4.30 8.93 -4.09
C ASP A 27 -4.65 9.78 -5.32
N THR A 28 -3.62 10.25 -6.02
CA THR A 28 -3.75 11.03 -7.25
C THR A 28 -2.49 10.90 -8.10
N ALA A 29 -2.67 10.90 -9.42
CA ALA A 29 -1.57 10.94 -10.39
C ALA A 29 -1.26 12.38 -10.87
N ASP A 30 -2.03 13.38 -10.44
CA ASP A 30 -1.85 14.79 -10.82
C ASP A 30 -1.01 15.51 -9.75
N PRO A 31 0.22 15.96 -10.09
CA PRO A 31 1.08 16.69 -9.14
C PRO A 31 0.47 18.00 -8.64
N LEU A 32 -0.39 18.68 -9.43
CA LEU A 32 -1.04 19.92 -9.02
C LEU A 32 -2.11 19.65 -7.98
N ALA A 33 -2.96 18.63 -8.21
CA ALA A 33 -3.95 18.18 -7.23
C ALA A 33 -3.28 17.71 -5.94
N LEU A 34 -2.16 16.97 -6.04
CA LEU A 34 -1.39 16.54 -4.89
C LEU A 34 -0.85 17.74 -4.08
N ALA A 35 -0.24 18.72 -4.74
CA ALA A 35 0.29 19.91 -4.08
C ALA A 35 -0.82 20.72 -3.37
N ALA A 36 -1.98 20.87 -4.02
CA ALA A 36 -3.14 21.53 -3.42
C ALA A 36 -3.66 20.77 -2.18
N ALA A 37 -3.76 19.44 -2.27
CA ALA A 37 -4.18 18.57 -1.19
C ALA A 37 -3.22 18.63 0.01
N LEU A 38 -1.91 18.48 -0.23
CA LEU A 38 -0.89 18.51 0.82
C LEU A 38 -0.83 19.88 1.53
N LYS A 39 -1.08 20.97 0.82
CA LYS A 39 -1.13 22.32 1.41
C LYS A 39 -2.30 22.49 2.40
N GLY A 40 -3.42 21.81 2.14
CA GLY A 40 -4.60 21.85 3.00
C GLY A 40 -4.63 20.79 4.11
N TYR A 41 -3.64 19.89 4.14
CA TYR A 41 -3.64 18.74 5.04
C TYR A 41 -2.82 19.00 6.31
N GLU A 42 -3.43 18.76 7.47
CA GLU A 42 -2.74 18.81 8.76
C GLU A 42 -2.28 17.41 9.18
N GLY A 43 -0.99 17.27 9.52
CA GLY A 43 -0.38 16.01 9.90
C GLY A 43 0.48 15.40 8.80
N LYS A 44 0.81 14.11 8.94
CA LYS A 44 1.69 13.40 8.01
C LYS A 44 0.88 12.55 7.04
N ALA A 45 0.76 13.00 5.80
CA ALA A 45 0.08 12.26 4.75
C ALA A 45 0.93 11.07 4.28
N LEU A 46 0.26 10.08 3.69
CA LEU A 46 0.88 9.08 2.81
C LEU A 46 0.51 9.42 1.36
N ILE A 47 1.50 9.67 0.51
CA ILE A 47 1.31 9.96 -0.91
C ILE A 47 1.21 8.64 -1.68
N ASN A 48 0.12 8.42 -2.40
CA ASN A 48 -0.04 7.36 -3.38
C ASN A 48 -0.10 7.98 -4.78
N SER A 49 1.00 8.04 -5.54
CA SER A 49 2.33 7.47 -5.27
C SER A 49 3.41 8.20 -6.09
N VAL A 50 4.68 7.82 -5.88
CA VAL A 50 5.77 8.08 -6.81
C VAL A 50 6.17 6.78 -7.50
N ASN A 51 6.64 6.87 -8.74
CA ASN A 51 7.23 5.73 -9.45
C ASN A 51 8.64 6.04 -9.95
N GLY A 52 9.30 5.07 -10.57
CA GLY A 52 10.67 5.16 -11.06
C GLY A 52 10.85 5.94 -12.36
N GLU A 53 9.78 6.43 -12.99
CA GLU A 53 9.89 7.35 -14.14
C GLU A 53 10.52 8.67 -13.67
N GLU A 54 11.42 9.25 -14.48
CA GLU A 54 12.14 10.47 -14.08
C GLU A 54 11.18 11.63 -13.79
N ARG A 55 10.16 11.80 -14.66
CA ARG A 55 9.11 12.82 -14.49
C ARG A 55 8.34 12.69 -13.17
N SER A 56 8.12 11.45 -12.69
CA SER A 56 7.36 11.20 -11.47
C SER A 56 8.20 11.58 -10.27
N MET A 57 9.45 11.13 -10.22
CA MET A 57 10.36 11.46 -9.12
C MET A 57 10.64 12.97 -9.03
N GLU A 58 10.82 13.65 -10.17
CA GLU A 58 11.03 15.11 -10.22
C GLU A 58 9.82 15.90 -9.72
N ALA A 59 8.60 15.41 -9.97
CA ALA A 59 7.38 16.09 -9.56
C ALA A 59 6.99 15.80 -8.10
N ILE A 60 7.10 14.54 -7.67
CA ILE A 60 6.47 14.06 -6.42
C ILE A 60 7.42 14.12 -5.22
N LEU A 61 8.70 13.78 -5.39
CA LEU A 61 9.64 13.74 -4.25
C LEU A 61 9.87 15.11 -3.61
N PRO A 62 9.97 16.23 -4.36
CA PRO A 62 10.05 17.56 -3.76
C PRO A 62 8.81 17.89 -2.91
N LEU A 63 7.61 17.54 -3.37
CA LEU A 63 6.37 17.74 -2.62
C LEU A 63 6.36 16.91 -1.33
N ALA A 64 6.76 15.65 -1.41
CA ALA A 64 6.89 14.80 -0.22
C ALA A 64 7.85 15.40 0.81
N LYS A 65 8.99 15.94 0.35
CA LYS A 65 9.99 16.58 1.20
C LYS A 65 9.48 17.89 1.82
N GLU A 66 8.86 18.75 1.02
CA GLU A 66 8.32 20.06 1.45
C GLU A 66 7.27 19.88 2.55
N HIS A 67 6.38 18.91 2.39
CA HIS A 67 5.27 18.67 3.32
C HIS A 67 5.59 17.64 4.41
N GLY A 68 6.79 17.06 4.43
CA GLY A 68 7.16 16.01 5.38
C GLY A 68 6.28 14.77 5.30
N ALA A 69 5.76 14.45 4.12
CA ALA A 69 4.86 13.33 3.87
C ALA A 69 5.62 12.02 3.65
N ALA A 70 5.00 10.90 4.05
CA ALA A 70 5.44 9.58 3.61
C ALA A 70 4.95 9.31 2.18
N LEU A 71 5.55 8.34 1.48
CA LEU A 71 5.21 8.04 0.10
C LEU A 71 5.21 6.54 -0.20
N ILE A 72 4.33 6.14 -1.10
CA ILE A 72 4.33 4.83 -1.74
C ILE A 72 5.23 4.92 -2.99
N ALA A 73 6.24 4.05 -3.06
CA ALA A 73 7.16 3.93 -4.19
C ALA A 73 6.77 2.71 -5.05
N LEU A 74 6.12 2.96 -6.19
CA LEU A 74 5.74 1.91 -7.13
C LEU A 74 6.95 1.41 -7.90
N CYS A 75 7.14 0.08 -7.95
CA CYS A 75 8.19 -0.57 -8.74
C CYS A 75 7.85 -0.63 -10.23
N MET A 76 7.62 0.54 -10.86
CA MET A 76 7.54 0.72 -12.32
C MET A 76 8.42 1.89 -12.74
N ASP A 77 8.89 1.91 -13.97
CA ASP A 77 9.71 2.98 -14.53
C ASP A 77 9.32 3.31 -15.97
N ASP A 78 10.20 4.02 -16.69
CA ASP A 78 9.96 4.47 -18.07
C ASP A 78 9.77 3.30 -19.06
N ASP A 79 10.24 2.08 -18.72
CA ASP A 79 10.03 0.86 -19.50
C ASP A 79 8.75 0.09 -19.06
N GLY A 80 8.01 0.64 -18.10
CA GLY A 80 6.76 0.08 -17.57
C GLY A 80 6.96 -0.77 -16.32
N ILE A 81 6.15 -1.83 -16.18
CA ILE A 81 6.18 -2.71 -15.01
C ILE A 81 7.21 -3.83 -15.25
N PRO A 82 8.27 -3.93 -14.43
CA PRO A 82 9.27 -4.98 -14.62
C PRO A 82 8.71 -6.38 -14.37
N ALA A 83 9.11 -7.31 -15.23
CA ALA A 83 8.65 -8.70 -15.23
C ALA A 83 9.37 -9.61 -14.22
N SER A 84 10.39 -9.14 -13.52
CA SER A 84 11.16 -9.94 -12.55
C SER A 84 11.34 -9.22 -11.22
N ALA A 85 11.48 -10.01 -10.15
CA ALA A 85 11.70 -9.49 -8.82
C ALA A 85 13.01 -8.71 -8.70
N ASP A 86 14.07 -9.12 -9.42
CA ASP A 86 15.35 -8.40 -9.45
C ASP A 86 15.23 -7.04 -10.15
N ALA A 87 14.41 -6.94 -11.20
CA ALA A 87 14.18 -5.67 -11.86
C ALA A 87 13.32 -4.73 -10.99
N ARG A 88 12.30 -5.26 -10.30
CA ARG A 88 11.52 -4.50 -9.31
C ARG A 88 12.39 -3.99 -8.16
N LEU A 89 13.31 -4.82 -7.66
CA LEU A 89 14.30 -4.43 -6.65
C LEU A 89 15.16 -3.24 -7.11
N LYS A 90 15.61 -3.23 -8.37
CA LYS A 90 16.38 -2.11 -8.94
C LYS A 90 15.56 -0.82 -8.99
N VAL A 91 14.29 -0.89 -9.38
CA VAL A 91 13.40 0.28 -9.39
C VAL A 91 13.19 0.81 -7.97
N ALA A 92 12.91 -0.07 -7.00
CA ALA A 92 12.81 0.33 -5.59
C ALA A 92 14.09 1.04 -5.11
N GLY A 93 15.26 0.47 -5.40
CA GLY A 93 16.56 1.08 -5.07
C GLY A 93 16.76 2.45 -5.73
N LYS A 94 16.38 2.62 -6.99
CA LYS A 94 16.45 3.91 -7.73
C LYS A 94 15.63 4.99 -7.01
N ILE A 95 14.39 4.68 -6.62
CA ILE A 95 13.49 5.62 -5.93
C ILE A 95 14.03 5.94 -4.54
N ILE A 96 14.44 4.93 -3.76
CA ILE A 96 15.00 5.11 -2.41
C ILE A 96 16.26 5.99 -2.45
N GLU A 97 17.18 5.73 -3.38
CA GLU A 97 18.39 6.54 -3.54
C GLU A 97 18.05 8.00 -3.89
N ARG A 98 17.07 8.22 -4.78
CA ARG A 98 16.64 9.57 -5.15
C ARG A 98 15.99 10.30 -3.97
N ALA A 99 15.11 9.63 -3.23
CA ALA A 99 14.47 10.17 -2.05
C ALA A 99 15.50 10.53 -0.96
N ALA A 100 16.50 9.67 -0.73
CA ALA A 100 17.59 9.92 0.21
C ALA A 100 18.41 11.16 -0.16
N LYS A 101 18.69 11.39 -1.46
CA LYS A 101 19.38 12.61 -1.94
C LYS A 101 18.62 13.91 -1.63
N LEU A 102 17.30 13.85 -1.50
CA LEU A 102 16.45 14.97 -1.08
C LEU A 102 16.25 15.03 0.45
N GLY A 103 16.83 14.08 1.19
CA GLY A 103 16.70 13.99 2.65
C GLY A 103 15.32 13.51 3.10
N ILE A 104 14.65 12.70 2.30
CA ILE A 104 13.47 11.92 2.73
C ILE A 104 14.01 10.67 3.43
N PRO A 105 13.60 10.40 4.68
CA PRO A 105 14.13 9.28 5.44
C PRO A 105 13.50 7.96 4.97
N ILE A 106 14.21 6.85 5.15
CA ILE A 106 13.79 5.55 4.59
C ILE A 106 12.51 5.01 5.26
N GLU A 107 12.28 5.36 6.53
CA GLU A 107 11.04 5.01 7.25
C GLU A 107 9.78 5.64 6.65
N ASP A 108 9.93 6.69 5.83
CA ASP A 108 8.85 7.38 5.13
C ASP A 108 8.58 6.81 3.74
N ILE A 109 9.29 5.76 3.35
CA ILE A 109 9.15 5.10 2.06
C ILE A 109 8.48 3.74 2.28
N VAL A 110 7.32 3.57 1.66
CA VAL A 110 6.60 2.30 1.59
C VAL A 110 6.70 1.78 0.16
N VAL A 111 7.34 0.64 -0.06
CA VAL A 111 7.53 0.13 -1.43
C VAL A 111 6.32 -0.73 -1.85
N ASP A 112 5.81 -0.50 -3.06
CA ASP A 112 4.82 -1.36 -3.71
C ASP A 112 5.48 -2.10 -4.88
N PRO A 113 5.67 -3.43 -4.79
CA PRO A 113 6.23 -4.22 -5.87
C PRO A 113 5.26 -4.44 -7.04
N LEU A 114 4.04 -3.91 -6.99
CA LEU A 114 2.93 -4.06 -7.93
C LEU A 114 2.39 -5.50 -8.02
N ALA A 115 1.17 -5.69 -7.49
CA ALA A 115 0.41 -6.92 -7.67
C ALA A 115 -0.26 -6.96 -9.05
N LEU A 116 0.15 -7.92 -9.89
CA LEU A 116 -0.47 -8.22 -11.18
C LEU A 116 -1.51 -9.33 -11.04
N THR A 117 -2.52 -9.38 -11.91
CA THR A 117 -3.59 -10.39 -11.79
C THR A 117 -3.12 -11.80 -12.18
N MET A 118 -3.46 -12.78 -11.34
CA MET A 118 -3.28 -14.20 -11.63
C MET A 118 -4.18 -14.71 -12.76
N GLY A 119 -5.24 -13.96 -13.10
CA GLY A 119 -6.10 -14.27 -14.24
C GLY A 119 -5.41 -14.06 -15.60
N ALA A 120 -4.39 -13.19 -15.65
CA ALA A 120 -3.59 -12.95 -16.85
C ALA A 120 -2.25 -13.72 -16.83
N ASP A 121 -1.65 -13.90 -15.65
CA ASP A 121 -0.41 -14.64 -15.46
C ASP A 121 -0.45 -15.51 -14.20
N HIS A 122 -0.49 -16.83 -14.37
CA HIS A 122 -0.52 -17.80 -13.29
C HIS A 122 0.68 -17.72 -12.32
N THR A 123 1.77 -17.05 -12.69
CA THR A 123 2.96 -16.85 -11.84
C THR A 123 2.94 -15.53 -11.06
N ALA A 124 1.97 -14.64 -11.29
CA ALA A 124 1.93 -13.30 -10.72
C ALA A 124 1.99 -13.27 -9.18
N GLY A 125 1.31 -14.21 -8.51
CA GLY A 125 1.35 -14.33 -7.06
C GLY A 125 2.74 -14.71 -6.53
N LEU A 126 3.42 -15.66 -7.19
CA LEU A 126 4.78 -16.06 -6.83
C LEU A 126 5.77 -14.92 -7.04
N LEU A 127 5.67 -14.21 -8.17
CA LEU A 127 6.50 -13.05 -8.47
C LEU A 127 6.32 -11.94 -7.43
N ALA A 128 5.08 -11.71 -6.97
CA ALA A 128 4.80 -10.75 -5.90
C ALA A 128 5.54 -11.13 -4.61
N PHE A 129 5.44 -12.38 -4.15
CA PHE A 129 6.14 -12.84 -2.94
C PHE A 129 7.67 -12.71 -3.05
N GLN A 130 8.24 -13.15 -4.18
CA GLN A 130 9.69 -13.02 -4.42
C GLN A 130 10.17 -11.56 -4.43
N SER A 131 9.34 -10.66 -4.94
CA SER A 131 9.65 -9.22 -4.96
C SER A 131 9.62 -8.65 -3.55
N ILE A 132 8.60 -8.98 -2.75
CA ILE A 132 8.48 -8.58 -1.34
C ILE A 132 9.73 -9.05 -0.57
N GLU A 133 10.04 -10.34 -0.62
CA GLU A 133 11.16 -10.94 0.12
C GLU A 133 12.49 -10.26 -0.22
N LYS A 134 12.76 -10.05 -1.52
CA LYS A 134 14.00 -9.39 -1.97
C LYS A 134 14.09 -7.94 -1.50
N ILE A 135 13.02 -7.17 -1.63
CA ILE A 135 13.00 -5.75 -1.24
C ILE A 135 13.16 -5.60 0.27
N VAL A 136 12.49 -6.44 1.05
CA VAL A 136 12.61 -6.44 2.52
C VAL A 136 14.02 -6.86 2.94
N ALA A 137 14.59 -7.89 2.32
CA ALA A 137 15.93 -8.36 2.64
C ALA A 137 17.02 -7.32 2.33
N GLU A 138 16.88 -6.58 1.23
CA GLU A 138 17.86 -5.58 0.81
C GLU A 138 17.73 -4.25 1.57
N PHE A 139 16.49 -3.74 1.73
CA PHE A 139 16.27 -2.37 2.20
C PHE A 139 15.63 -2.27 3.58
N GLY A 140 15.00 -3.34 4.10
CA GLY A 140 14.32 -3.31 5.40
C GLY A 140 13.14 -2.33 5.48
N VAL A 141 12.52 -2.01 4.34
CA VAL A 141 11.43 -1.04 4.21
C VAL A 141 10.06 -1.64 4.47
N ASN A 142 9.08 -0.77 4.74
CA ASN A 142 7.67 -1.15 4.74
C ASN A 142 7.20 -1.50 3.33
N ILE A 143 6.31 -2.47 3.22
CA ILE A 143 5.77 -2.96 1.96
C ILE A 143 4.26 -2.81 1.92
N THR A 144 3.75 -2.27 0.82
CA THR A 144 2.32 -2.22 0.50
C THR A 144 2.03 -2.93 -0.82
N MET A 145 0.74 -3.10 -1.10
CA MET A 145 0.22 -3.49 -2.41
C MET A 145 -1.28 -3.28 -2.44
N GLY A 146 -1.81 -2.95 -3.62
CA GLY A 146 -3.22 -3.14 -3.96
C GLY A 146 -3.55 -4.63 -4.03
N ALA A 147 -3.73 -5.28 -2.87
CA ALA A 147 -3.79 -6.74 -2.76
C ALA A 147 -4.95 -7.36 -3.57
N SER A 148 -6.03 -6.61 -3.79
CA SER A 148 -7.18 -7.09 -4.57
C SER A 148 -6.90 -7.22 -6.08
N ASN A 149 -5.83 -6.59 -6.60
CA ASN A 149 -5.45 -6.69 -8.01
C ASN A 149 -5.08 -8.13 -8.42
N ILE A 150 -4.56 -8.92 -7.47
CA ILE A 150 -4.12 -10.30 -7.71
C ILE A 150 -5.25 -11.20 -8.23
N SER A 151 -6.49 -10.90 -7.86
CA SER A 151 -7.67 -11.72 -8.15
C SER A 151 -8.55 -11.15 -9.27
N PHE A 152 -8.14 -10.07 -9.94
CA PHE A 152 -8.96 -9.45 -10.98
C PHE A 152 -9.30 -10.44 -12.11
N GLY A 153 -10.59 -10.60 -12.43
CA GLY A 153 -11.06 -11.56 -13.44
C GLY A 153 -11.26 -13.00 -12.93
N MET A 154 -10.94 -13.29 -11.66
CA MET A 154 -11.14 -14.62 -11.07
C MET A 154 -12.47 -14.71 -10.31
N PRO A 155 -13.12 -15.90 -10.25
CA PRO A 155 -14.25 -16.13 -9.36
C PRO A 155 -13.82 -16.17 -7.89
N GLU A 156 -14.77 -15.99 -6.98
CA GLU A 156 -14.56 -16.09 -5.52
C GLU A 156 -13.37 -15.29 -4.97
N ARG A 157 -13.18 -14.08 -5.50
CA ARG A 157 -12.04 -13.20 -5.22
C ARG A 157 -11.70 -13.02 -3.75
N LYS A 158 -12.71 -12.99 -2.88
CA LYS A 158 -12.53 -12.81 -1.43
C LYS A 158 -11.62 -13.87 -0.79
N TYR A 159 -11.74 -15.14 -1.20
CA TYR A 159 -10.90 -16.21 -0.68
C TYR A 159 -9.49 -16.14 -1.26
N ILE A 160 -9.35 -15.74 -2.52
CA ILE A 160 -8.06 -15.51 -3.17
C ILE A 160 -7.32 -14.37 -2.47
N ASN A 161 -7.99 -13.22 -2.27
CA ASN A 161 -7.43 -12.04 -1.62
C ASN A 161 -6.98 -12.36 -0.18
N ALA A 162 -7.84 -13.00 0.61
CA ALA A 162 -7.55 -13.38 1.99
C ALA A 162 -6.33 -14.31 2.08
N THR A 163 -6.29 -15.35 1.24
CA THR A 163 -5.17 -16.31 1.21
C THR A 163 -3.87 -15.65 0.76
N PHE A 164 -3.94 -14.85 -0.31
CA PHE A 164 -2.80 -14.12 -0.83
C PHE A 164 -2.23 -13.13 0.19
N ILE A 165 -3.06 -12.38 0.90
CA ILE A 165 -2.62 -11.45 1.95
C ILE A 165 -1.90 -12.20 3.07
N ALA A 166 -2.42 -13.34 3.54
CA ALA A 166 -1.75 -14.12 4.58
C ALA A 166 -0.36 -14.62 4.14
N MET A 167 -0.23 -15.08 2.90
CA MET A 167 1.05 -15.48 2.31
C MET A 167 1.99 -14.28 2.09
N ALA A 168 1.47 -13.14 1.67
CA ALA A 168 2.24 -11.92 1.48
C ALA A 168 2.76 -11.38 2.82
N ILE A 169 1.99 -11.48 3.91
CA ILE A 169 2.44 -11.12 5.26
C ILE A 169 3.63 -11.98 5.69
N HIS A 170 3.62 -13.27 5.34
CA HIS A 170 4.77 -14.16 5.58
C HIS A 170 6.00 -13.72 4.78
N ALA A 171 5.81 -13.33 3.52
CA ALA A 171 6.88 -12.82 2.66
C ALA A 171 7.45 -11.45 3.11
N GLY A 172 6.68 -10.65 3.84
CA GLY A 172 7.13 -9.35 4.39
C GLY A 172 6.18 -8.16 4.18
N LEU A 173 4.96 -8.39 3.69
CA LEU A 173 3.94 -7.35 3.55
C LEU A 173 3.57 -6.72 4.92
N THR A 174 3.53 -5.39 4.99
CA THR A 174 3.27 -4.66 6.25
C THR A 174 1.94 -3.89 6.24
N CYS A 175 1.57 -3.24 5.13
CA CYS A 175 0.43 -2.32 5.08
C CYS A 175 -0.34 -2.40 3.74
N PRO A 176 -1.07 -3.48 3.45
CA PRO A 176 -1.82 -3.62 2.19
C PRO A 176 -2.95 -2.61 2.02
N ILE A 177 -3.17 -2.17 0.78
CA ILE A 177 -4.38 -1.47 0.36
C ILE A 177 -5.43 -2.53 0.00
N THR A 178 -6.47 -2.65 0.83
CA THR A 178 -7.52 -3.66 0.69
C THR A 178 -8.83 -3.17 1.28
N ASN A 179 -9.92 -3.95 1.14
CA ASN A 179 -11.19 -3.65 1.78
C ASN A 179 -11.21 -4.22 3.21
N PRO A 180 -11.09 -3.38 4.26
CA PRO A 180 -11.11 -3.87 5.65
C PRO A 180 -12.49 -4.36 6.09
N LEU A 181 -13.56 -4.05 5.33
CA LEU A 181 -14.92 -4.50 5.61
C LEU A 181 -15.19 -5.93 5.12
N GLU A 182 -14.26 -6.53 4.36
CA GLU A 182 -14.34 -7.93 3.95
C GLU A 182 -13.85 -8.83 5.09
N PRO A 183 -14.73 -9.59 5.77
CA PRO A 183 -14.34 -10.35 6.95
C PRO A 183 -13.24 -11.37 6.68
N GLU A 184 -13.25 -11.99 5.50
CA GLU A 184 -12.25 -12.96 5.07
C GLU A 184 -10.83 -12.36 5.10
N VAL A 185 -10.67 -11.13 4.58
CA VAL A 185 -9.40 -10.41 4.57
C VAL A 185 -8.97 -10.05 5.99
N SER A 186 -9.86 -9.43 6.77
CA SER A 186 -9.55 -8.99 8.13
C SER A 186 -9.21 -10.16 9.06
N ILE A 187 -9.92 -11.29 8.92
CA ILE A 187 -9.61 -12.52 9.66
C ILE A 187 -8.27 -13.12 9.21
N ALA A 188 -7.97 -13.13 7.90
CA ALA A 188 -6.70 -13.63 7.40
C ALA A 188 -5.50 -12.81 7.91
N VAL A 189 -5.61 -11.48 7.98
CA VAL A 189 -4.57 -10.60 8.56
C VAL A 189 -4.34 -10.93 10.03
N LEU A 190 -5.41 -11.06 10.83
CA LEU A 190 -5.31 -11.41 12.24
C LEU A 190 -4.69 -12.80 12.45
N ALA A 191 -5.11 -13.79 11.67
CA ALA A 191 -4.57 -15.15 11.72
C ALA A 191 -3.09 -15.17 11.32
N ALA A 192 -2.72 -14.46 10.25
CA ALA A 192 -1.33 -14.36 9.80
C ALA A 192 -0.46 -13.70 10.87
N ASN A 193 -0.89 -12.60 11.48
CA ASN A 193 -0.15 -11.96 12.57
C ASN A 193 0.03 -12.88 13.78
N LEU A 194 -1.01 -13.64 14.16
CA LEU A 194 -0.90 -14.67 15.19
C LEU A 194 0.14 -15.74 14.82
N SER A 195 0.08 -16.29 13.60
CA SER A 195 1.01 -17.30 13.11
C SER A 195 2.45 -16.80 13.00
N MET A 196 2.64 -15.52 12.70
CA MET A 196 3.96 -14.87 12.63
C MET A 196 4.52 -14.48 14.00
N GLY A 197 3.81 -14.77 15.10
CA GLY A 197 4.24 -14.42 16.46
C GLY A 197 4.11 -12.93 16.79
N ARG A 198 3.29 -12.18 16.03
CA ARG A 198 3.06 -10.73 16.20
C ARG A 198 1.85 -10.41 17.09
N ASP A 199 1.15 -11.43 17.60
CA ASP A 199 0.02 -11.29 18.52
C ASP A 199 0.33 -12.01 19.84
N GLU A 200 0.80 -11.25 20.83
CA GLU A 200 1.22 -11.78 22.12
C GLU A 200 0.06 -12.54 22.80
N TYR A 201 0.26 -13.83 23.06
CA TYR A 201 -0.76 -14.76 23.59
C TYR A 201 -2.09 -14.80 22.80
N GLY A 202 -2.10 -14.34 21.55
CA GLY A 202 -3.33 -14.29 20.74
C GLY A 202 -4.37 -13.29 21.24
N MET A 203 -3.95 -12.29 22.02
CA MET A 203 -4.88 -11.35 22.66
C MET A 203 -5.69 -10.53 21.64
N THR A 204 -5.07 -10.13 20.53
CA THR A 204 -5.73 -9.39 19.46
C THR A 204 -6.74 -10.26 18.73
N TRP A 205 -6.35 -11.50 18.41
CA TRP A 205 -7.23 -12.51 17.83
C TRP A 205 -8.47 -12.77 18.69
N ILE A 206 -8.27 -13.02 20.00
CA ILE A 206 -9.36 -13.29 20.95
C ILE A 206 -10.28 -12.07 21.09
N LYS A 207 -9.71 -10.85 21.18
CA LYS A 207 -10.48 -9.61 21.24
C LYS A 207 -11.35 -9.44 19.99
N ALA A 208 -10.76 -9.55 18.81
CA ALA A 208 -11.47 -9.41 17.55
C ALA A 208 -12.56 -10.48 17.38
N TYR A 209 -12.33 -11.71 17.83
CA TYR A 209 -13.36 -12.76 17.85
C TYR A 209 -14.57 -12.37 18.72
N ARG A 210 -14.34 -11.87 19.94
CA ARG A 210 -15.41 -11.40 20.83
C ARG A 210 -16.21 -10.24 20.25
N GLU A 211 -15.55 -9.32 19.54
CA GLU A 211 -16.22 -8.20 18.87
C GLU A 211 -17.12 -8.69 17.73
N ARG A 212 -16.68 -9.68 16.95
CA ARG A 212 -17.50 -10.30 15.89
C ARG A 212 -18.75 -10.98 16.46
N LEU A 213 -18.64 -11.72 17.57
CA LEU A 213 -19.80 -12.34 18.23
C LEU A 213 -20.86 -11.29 18.62
N LYS A 214 -20.42 -10.18 19.22
CA LYS A 214 -21.32 -9.08 19.60
C LYS A 214 -22.02 -8.47 18.38
N SER A 215 -21.32 -8.29 17.26
CA SER A 215 -21.93 -7.76 16.03
C SER A 215 -22.92 -8.71 15.36
N GLN A 216 -22.80 -10.03 15.59
CA GLN A 216 -23.67 -11.05 15.02
C GLN A 216 -24.91 -11.35 15.89
N GLY A 217 -25.06 -10.68 17.04
CA GLY A 217 -26.26 -10.78 17.87
C GLY A 217 -26.32 -12.03 18.75
N GLU A 218 -25.24 -12.80 18.88
CA GLU A 218 -25.18 -13.89 19.84
C GLU A 218 -24.90 -13.31 21.24
N LYS A 219 -25.97 -13.17 22.02
CA LYS A 219 -25.95 -12.99 23.47
C LYS A 219 -25.61 -14.32 24.15
#